data_AF-A0A3C1T5U2-F1
#
_entry.id   AF-A0A3C1T5U2-F1
#
_cell.length_a   1.000
_cell.length_b   1.000
_cell.length_c   1.000
_cell.angle_alpha   90.00
_cell.angle_beta   90.00
_cell.angle_gamma   90.00
#
_symmetry.space_group_name_H-M   'P 1'
#
loop_
_entity.id
_entity.type
_entity.pdbx_description
1 polymer ?
#
loop_
_entity_poly.entity_id
_entity_poly.type
_entity_poly.pdbx_seq_one_letter_code
_entity_poly.pdbx_strand_id
1 'polypeptide(L)'
;MKKISAIKALTLFLMVMFISASVLQCRKEGDLVKNLDRSFKGSADSTIYASFYESNTVGTADNPTDVNDVIKFRGVQVIVHEYCGTSNCHGGPIGPKFDSYADIMKYVAPGNPDGSKLWEYLTTNDFNKAMPPVNSNHEMTVTDKSIIYNWIKNGAKERPDLNDFRPAAINLIISGCGSANCHNQATATGGWARAGFIPGLTSADTTQYTYINPSTGIATVYCQLSNVTLRNQVWTAYKDSVKKFYSDTVAFASFRPWKTFATPRSALSTRGPLNSYDDIIMDVMYPKSARSNSSVQYTDPVTLKTYYSKGNYLNVSSSMVSRCDSTLLLANPFTGVYATTHQGDMAYGDGGLKSNEVALIKAWYFADPNVPAVWKYGNANAGIFKYRKTGRIIKQ
;
A
#
# COMPACT_ATOMS: atom_id res chain seq x y z
N MET A 1 -16.51 81.16 -22.03
CA MET A 1 -16.07 79.87 -21.45
C MET A 1 -15.62 80.09 -20.01
N LYS A 2 -16.30 79.52 -19.01
CA LYS A 2 -15.92 79.69 -17.60
C LYS A 2 -14.65 78.89 -17.31
N LYS A 3 -13.58 79.59 -16.90
CA LYS A 3 -12.30 78.96 -16.52
C LYS A 3 -12.49 78.15 -15.23
N ILE A 4 -12.44 76.83 -15.34
CA ILE A 4 -12.40 75.95 -14.16
C ILE A 4 -11.01 76.10 -13.54
N SER A 5 -10.95 76.42 -12.25
CA SER A 5 -9.70 76.50 -11.50
C SER A 5 -8.99 75.14 -11.49
N ALA A 6 -7.66 75.14 -11.65
CA ALA A 6 -6.82 73.94 -11.65
C ALA A 6 -7.06 73.06 -10.42
N ILE A 7 -7.38 73.66 -9.27
CA ILE A 7 -7.69 72.95 -8.03
C ILE A 7 -8.98 72.13 -8.19
N LYS A 8 -10.03 72.70 -8.77
CA LYS A 8 -11.31 71.99 -8.99
C LYS A 8 -11.17 70.85 -9.99
N ALA A 9 -10.32 71.02 -11.01
CA ALA A 9 -10.02 69.97 -11.97
C ALA A 9 -9.25 68.81 -11.30
N LEU A 10 -8.27 69.12 -10.46
CA LEU A 10 -7.49 68.11 -9.73
C LEU A 10 -8.34 67.35 -8.71
N THR A 11 -9.21 68.02 -7.96
CA THR A 11 -10.12 67.36 -7.02
C THR A 11 -11.09 66.43 -7.74
N LEU A 12 -11.65 66.86 -8.88
CA LEU A 12 -12.54 66.01 -9.67
C LEU A 12 -11.79 64.79 -10.23
N PHE A 13 -10.57 64.98 -10.73
CA PHE A 13 -9.74 63.89 -11.23
C PHE A 13 -9.40 62.87 -10.14
N LEU A 14 -8.99 63.33 -8.95
CA LEU A 14 -8.69 62.45 -7.81
C LEU A 14 -9.94 61.74 -7.30
N MET A 15 -11.09 62.41 -7.27
CA MET A 15 -12.35 61.80 -6.86
C MET A 15 -12.81 60.73 -7.85
N VAL A 16 -12.70 60.99 -9.16
CA VAL A 16 -12.97 60.00 -10.21
C VAL A 16 -11.97 58.84 -10.13
N MET A 17 -10.69 59.11 -9.86
CA MET A 17 -9.67 58.07 -9.72
C MET A 17 -9.90 57.19 -8.48
N PHE A 18 -10.30 57.77 -7.34
CA PHE A 18 -10.67 57.03 -6.13
C PHE A 18 -11.94 56.22 -6.32
N ILE A 19 -12.97 56.79 -6.96
CA ILE A 19 -14.20 56.06 -7.29
C ILE A 19 -13.86 54.92 -8.26
N SER A 20 -13.11 55.17 -9.33
CA SER A 20 -12.68 54.16 -10.31
C SER A 20 -11.87 53.03 -9.65
N ALA A 21 -10.93 53.37 -8.76
CA ALA A 21 -10.17 52.39 -7.99
C ALA A 21 -11.05 51.61 -6.99
N SER A 22 -12.13 52.22 -6.48
CA SER A 22 -13.11 51.54 -5.63
C SER A 22 -14.07 50.63 -6.42
N VAL A 23 -14.35 50.92 -7.71
CA VAL A 23 -15.14 50.01 -8.58
C VAL A 23 -14.26 48.87 -9.13
N LEU A 24 -12.95 49.11 -9.26
CA LEU A 24 -11.91 48.09 -9.49
C LEU A 24 -11.43 47.42 -8.20
N GLN A 25 -12.23 47.44 -7.13
CA GLN A 25 -12.07 46.44 -6.08
C GLN A 25 -12.16 45.06 -6.74
N CYS A 26 -11.19 44.19 -6.44
CA CYS A 26 -11.23 42.78 -6.78
C CYS A 26 -12.57 42.18 -6.33
N ARG A 27 -13.58 42.18 -7.21
CA ARG A 27 -14.81 41.42 -6.97
C ARG A 27 -14.39 39.96 -6.97
N LYS A 28 -14.91 39.18 -6.02
CA LYS A 28 -14.78 37.70 -5.98
C LYS A 28 -15.44 37.00 -7.19
N GLU A 29 -15.88 37.76 -8.19
CA GLU A 29 -16.48 37.29 -9.44
C GLU A 29 -15.53 37.68 -10.59
N GLY A 30 -14.51 36.86 -10.79
CA GLY A 30 -13.70 36.85 -12.02
C GLY A 30 -14.09 35.65 -12.89
N ASP A 31 -13.78 35.69 -14.19
CA ASP A 31 -14.07 34.59 -15.12
C ASP A 31 -13.48 33.23 -14.65
N LEU A 32 -12.42 33.26 -13.83
CA LEU A 32 -11.81 32.08 -13.20
C LEU A 32 -12.77 31.31 -12.26
N VAL A 33 -13.77 31.98 -11.68
CA VAL A 33 -14.70 31.41 -10.70
C VAL A 33 -15.91 30.78 -11.37
N LYS A 34 -16.24 31.20 -12.59
CA LYS A 34 -17.50 30.86 -13.27
C LYS A 34 -17.67 29.36 -13.58
N ASN A 35 -16.57 28.61 -13.62
CA ASN A 35 -16.53 27.16 -13.87
C ASN A 35 -15.84 26.36 -12.76
N LEU A 36 -15.55 26.98 -11.60
CA LEU A 36 -14.90 26.28 -10.50
C LEU A 36 -15.92 25.43 -9.75
N ASP A 37 -15.78 24.11 -9.79
CA ASP A 37 -16.53 23.18 -8.93
C ASP A 37 -15.60 22.58 -7.90
N ARG A 38 -15.83 22.90 -6.62
CA ARG A 38 -15.03 22.42 -5.49
C ARG A 38 -15.56 21.12 -4.90
N SER A 39 -16.72 20.65 -5.34
CA SER A 39 -17.30 19.40 -4.88
C SER A 39 -16.29 18.27 -5.00
N PHE A 40 -16.13 17.47 -3.95
CA PHE A 40 -15.31 16.28 -4.03
C PHE A 40 -15.97 15.26 -4.96
N LYS A 41 -15.33 15.01 -6.11
CA LYS A 41 -15.78 13.98 -7.07
C LYS A 41 -15.16 12.61 -6.82
N GLY A 42 -14.27 12.50 -5.83
CA GLY A 42 -13.69 11.22 -5.41
C GLY A 42 -14.63 10.43 -4.51
N SER A 43 -14.22 9.20 -4.19
CA SER A 43 -14.85 8.37 -3.16
C SER A 43 -13.85 8.08 -2.05
N ALA A 44 -14.34 7.58 -0.91
CA ALA A 44 -13.46 6.94 0.07
C ALA A 44 -12.62 5.88 -0.64
N ASP A 45 -11.31 5.95 -0.45
CA ASP A 45 -10.36 4.99 -0.98
C ASP A 45 -9.43 4.55 0.14
N SER A 46 -9.75 3.42 0.76
CA SER A 46 -8.95 2.88 1.85
C SER A 46 -7.52 2.54 1.43
N THR A 47 -7.25 2.35 0.14
CA THR A 47 -5.90 2.00 -0.35
C THR A 47 -4.92 3.17 -0.29
N ILE A 48 -5.42 4.40 -0.08
CA ILE A 48 -4.59 5.57 0.18
C ILE A 48 -4.25 5.60 1.67
N TYR A 49 -2.96 5.53 1.98
CA TYR A 49 -2.49 5.77 3.33
C TYR A 49 -2.69 7.25 3.69
N ALA A 50 -3.55 7.51 4.67
CA ALA A 50 -3.91 8.85 5.12
C ALA A 50 -3.63 9.00 6.62
N SER A 51 -2.61 9.79 6.97
CA SER A 51 -2.21 10.06 8.35
C SER A 51 -2.18 11.57 8.62
N PHE A 52 -2.30 11.94 9.90
CA PHE A 52 -2.19 13.33 10.30
C PHE A 52 -0.78 13.89 10.02
N TYR A 53 0.24 13.27 10.63
CA TYR A 53 1.64 13.61 10.40
C TYR A 53 2.17 13.00 9.10
N GLU A 54 3.12 13.69 8.47
CA GLU A 54 3.82 13.20 7.27
C GLU A 54 4.74 12.01 7.54
N SER A 55 5.16 11.85 8.80
CA SER A 55 6.10 10.81 9.21
C SER A 55 5.60 10.01 10.41
N ASN A 56 5.73 8.69 10.31
CA ASN A 56 5.46 7.77 11.40
C ASN A 56 6.54 6.67 11.42
N THR A 57 7.17 6.49 12.57
CA THR A 57 8.18 5.45 12.77
C THR A 57 7.50 4.12 13.07
N VAL A 58 7.93 3.05 12.40
CA VAL A 58 7.44 1.69 12.66
C VAL A 58 7.81 1.28 14.09
N GLY A 59 6.91 0.62 14.83
CA GLY A 59 7.17 0.23 16.22
C GLY A 59 8.40 -0.68 16.41
N THR A 60 8.76 -1.44 15.36
CA THR A 60 9.94 -2.33 15.32
C THR A 60 11.18 -1.69 14.67
N ALA A 61 11.20 -0.35 14.54
CA ALA A 61 12.29 0.38 13.91
C ALA A 61 13.66 0.07 14.53
N ASP A 62 14.72 0.11 13.72
CA ASP A 62 16.10 0.02 14.18
C ASP A 62 16.50 1.20 15.07
N ASN A 63 17.66 1.11 15.73
CA ASN A 63 18.26 2.22 16.47
C ASN A 63 19.76 2.33 16.17
N PRO A 64 20.22 3.36 15.43
CA PRO A 64 19.44 4.47 14.87
C PRO A 64 18.47 4.01 13.78
N THR A 65 17.33 4.70 13.66
CA THR A 65 16.26 4.39 12.70
C THR A 65 16.79 4.27 11.27
N ASP A 66 16.40 3.21 10.56
CA ASP A 66 16.75 3.01 9.17
C ASP A 66 15.73 3.66 8.20
N VAL A 67 16.09 3.80 6.92
CA VAL A 67 15.23 4.44 5.91
C VAL A 67 13.93 3.66 5.70
N ASN A 68 13.99 2.33 5.82
CA ASN A 68 12.84 1.43 5.69
C ASN A 68 12.00 1.32 6.98
N ASP A 69 12.28 2.15 7.99
CA ASP A 69 11.54 2.18 9.27
C ASP A 69 10.71 3.44 9.48
N VAL A 70 10.73 4.36 8.52
CA VAL A 70 9.94 5.60 8.58
C VAL A 70 8.95 5.62 7.43
N ILE A 71 7.67 5.51 7.78
CA ILE A 71 6.57 5.76 6.86
C ILE A 71 6.57 7.26 6.57
N LYS A 72 6.82 7.64 5.31
CA LYS A 72 6.80 9.04 4.85
C LYS A 72 5.82 9.20 3.71
N PHE A 73 4.67 9.78 4.00
CA PHE A 73 3.64 10.11 3.01
C PHE A 73 3.12 11.51 3.29
N ARG A 74 2.51 12.14 2.29
CA ARG A 74 1.90 13.45 2.48
C ARG A 74 0.77 13.35 3.52
N GLY A 75 0.92 14.07 4.62
CA GLY A 75 0.00 14.04 5.76
C GLY A 75 -0.97 15.21 5.78
N VAL A 76 -2.06 15.09 6.52
CA VAL A 76 -3.09 16.14 6.65
C VAL A 76 -2.53 17.44 7.19
N GLN A 77 -1.59 17.39 8.14
CA GLN A 77 -1.00 18.62 8.69
C GLN A 77 -0.30 19.45 7.61
N VAL A 78 0.53 18.80 6.77
CA VAL A 78 1.24 19.46 5.67
C VAL A 78 0.25 20.02 4.65
N ILE A 79 -0.78 19.24 4.28
CA ILE A 79 -1.81 19.70 3.34
C ILE A 79 -2.53 20.94 3.91
N VAL A 80 -2.99 20.89 5.16
CA VAL A 80 -3.69 22.03 5.77
C VAL A 80 -2.77 23.25 5.89
N HIS A 81 -1.49 23.07 6.21
CA HIS A 81 -0.52 24.17 6.26
C HIS A 81 -0.26 24.79 4.90
N GLU A 82 -0.10 23.97 3.87
CA GLU A 82 0.15 24.41 2.50
C GLU A 82 -1.02 25.25 1.97
N TYR A 83 -2.25 24.75 2.10
CA TYR A 83 -3.41 25.43 1.54
C TYR A 83 -3.99 26.52 2.45
N CYS A 84 -3.99 26.32 3.77
CA CYS A 84 -4.72 27.19 4.71
C CYS A 84 -3.81 27.89 5.73
N GLY A 85 -2.75 27.22 6.19
CA GLY A 85 -1.81 27.70 7.21
C GLY A 85 -0.73 28.65 6.70
N THR A 86 -0.94 29.34 5.58
CA THR A 86 0.05 30.30 5.06
C THR A 86 0.17 31.53 5.98
N SER A 87 1.29 32.24 5.89
CA SER A 87 1.59 33.43 6.70
C SER A 87 0.61 34.60 6.53
N ASN A 88 -0.19 34.59 5.47
CA ASN A 88 -1.23 35.60 5.22
C ASN A 88 -2.62 35.14 5.70
N CYS A 89 -2.76 33.87 6.12
CA CYS A 89 -4.01 33.26 6.50
C CYS A 89 -3.91 32.63 7.89
N HIS A 90 -4.18 31.34 8.02
CA HIS A 90 -4.27 30.67 9.32
C HIS A 90 -2.91 30.43 9.98
N GLY A 91 -1.79 30.63 9.29
CA GLY A 91 -0.44 30.72 9.88
C GLY A 91 0.01 32.14 10.21
N GLY A 92 -0.86 33.14 9.97
CA GLY A 92 -0.53 34.57 10.02
C GLY A 92 -1.20 35.35 11.15
N PRO A 93 -1.85 36.48 10.90
CA PRO A 93 -2.65 37.19 11.90
C PRO A 93 -4.09 36.65 12.02
N ILE A 94 -4.56 35.85 11.05
CA ILE A 94 -5.95 35.39 10.98
C ILE A 94 -6.14 34.14 11.85
N GLY A 95 -7.17 34.15 12.69
CA GLY A 95 -7.64 32.98 13.44
C GLY A 95 -8.77 32.25 12.71
N PRO A 96 -9.01 30.96 12.99
CA PRO A 96 -8.26 30.07 13.90
C PRO A 96 -6.85 29.71 13.39
N LYS A 97 -6.02 29.14 14.27
CA LYS A 97 -4.72 28.54 13.93
C LYS A 97 -4.87 27.06 13.62
N PHE A 98 -3.95 26.50 12.84
CA PHE A 98 -3.92 25.08 12.48
C PHE A 98 -2.56 24.43 12.76
N ASP A 99 -1.86 24.88 13.80
CA ASP A 99 -0.47 24.49 14.06
C ASP A 99 -0.35 23.07 14.61
N SER A 100 -1.40 22.59 15.30
CA SER A 100 -1.41 21.30 15.98
C SER A 100 -2.59 20.40 15.55
N TYR A 101 -2.47 19.11 15.88
CA TYR A 101 -3.56 18.14 15.78
C TYR A 101 -4.82 18.63 16.51
N ALA A 102 -4.66 19.09 17.76
CA ALA A 102 -5.77 19.58 18.58
C ALA A 102 -6.49 20.78 17.95
N ASP A 103 -5.78 21.65 17.24
CA ASP A 103 -6.38 22.79 16.56
C ASP A 103 -7.22 22.40 15.35
N ILE A 104 -6.70 21.50 14.52
CA ILE A 104 -7.43 20.98 13.35
C ILE A 104 -8.66 20.18 13.79
N MET A 105 -8.53 19.39 14.87
CA MET A 105 -9.62 18.57 15.39
C MET A 105 -10.83 19.36 15.90
N LYS A 106 -10.69 20.65 16.23
CA LYS A 106 -11.84 21.53 16.56
C LYS A 106 -12.84 21.66 15.41
N TYR A 107 -12.42 21.35 14.18
CA TYR A 107 -13.21 21.47 12.96
C TYR A 107 -13.53 20.12 12.31
N VAL A 108 -13.16 19.01 12.97
CA VAL A 108 -13.29 17.66 12.44
C VAL A 108 -14.19 16.85 13.36
N ALA A 109 -15.14 16.15 12.76
CA ALA A 109 -15.93 15.11 13.40
C ALA A 109 -15.34 13.75 12.99
N PRO A 110 -14.59 13.06 13.86
CA PRO A 110 -14.01 11.75 13.57
C PRO A 110 -15.03 10.77 12.99
N GLY A 111 -14.66 10.10 11.89
CA GLY A 111 -15.51 9.13 11.20
C GLY A 111 -16.62 9.73 10.33
N ASN A 112 -16.83 11.05 10.39
CA ASN A 112 -17.90 11.76 9.71
C ASN A 112 -17.37 12.97 8.90
N PRO A 113 -16.85 12.74 7.68
CA PRO A 113 -16.42 13.82 6.80
C PRO A 113 -17.51 14.86 6.55
N ASP A 114 -18.75 14.43 6.29
CA ASP A 114 -19.86 15.34 5.97
C ASP A 114 -20.31 16.18 7.18
N GLY A 115 -20.08 15.68 8.40
CA GLY A 115 -20.28 16.43 9.65
C GLY A 115 -19.09 17.31 10.06
N SER A 116 -17.99 17.32 9.29
CA SER A 116 -16.78 18.07 9.62
C SER A 116 -16.76 19.43 8.93
N LYS A 117 -16.70 20.51 9.73
CA LYS A 117 -16.59 21.88 9.21
C LYS A 117 -15.35 22.09 8.34
N LEU A 118 -14.23 21.45 8.68
CA LEU A 118 -13.02 21.47 7.85
C LEU A 118 -13.36 20.99 6.43
N TRP A 119 -14.04 19.85 6.30
CA TRP A 119 -14.40 19.27 5.01
C TRP A 119 -15.43 20.11 4.25
N GLU A 120 -16.43 20.65 4.95
CA GLU A 120 -17.41 21.59 4.38
C GLU A 120 -16.71 22.77 3.70
N TYR A 121 -15.78 23.43 4.38
CA TYR A 121 -15.08 24.58 3.81
C TYR A 121 -14.18 24.23 2.63
N LEU A 122 -13.58 23.03 2.62
CA LEU A 122 -12.72 22.56 1.52
C LEU A 122 -13.48 22.19 0.24
N THR A 123 -14.78 21.91 0.36
CA THR A 123 -15.59 21.34 -0.73
C THR A 123 -16.81 22.17 -1.13
N THR A 124 -17.18 23.17 -0.33
CA THR A 124 -18.33 24.03 -0.62
C THR A 124 -18.12 24.88 -1.89
N ASN A 125 -19.22 25.04 -2.64
CA ASN A 125 -19.32 25.98 -3.76
C ASN A 125 -19.84 27.37 -3.31
N ASP A 126 -20.07 27.59 -2.02
CA ASP A 126 -20.23 28.93 -1.45
C ASP A 126 -18.85 29.60 -1.32
N PHE A 127 -18.43 30.33 -2.34
CA PHE A 127 -17.10 30.98 -2.41
C PHE A 127 -16.86 32.07 -1.35
N ASN A 128 -17.89 32.44 -0.57
CA ASN A 128 -17.71 33.29 0.60
C ASN A 128 -17.23 32.52 1.83
N LYS A 129 -17.51 31.22 1.89
CA LYS A 129 -17.08 30.32 2.96
C LYS A 129 -15.92 29.41 2.56
N ALA A 130 -15.73 29.21 1.26
CA ALA A 130 -14.81 28.22 0.75
C ALA A 130 -13.35 28.53 1.16
N MET A 131 -12.67 27.49 1.63
CA MET A 131 -11.25 27.52 2.01
C MET A 131 -10.46 26.54 1.13
N PRO A 132 -9.23 26.89 0.70
CA PRO A 132 -8.67 28.25 0.76
C PRO A 132 -9.53 29.25 -0.03
N PRO A 133 -9.47 30.56 0.26
CA PRO A 133 -10.28 31.54 -0.45
C PRO A 133 -10.07 31.49 -1.97
N VAL A 134 -11.12 31.60 -2.79
CA VAL A 134 -10.99 31.53 -4.28
C VAL A 134 -9.99 32.54 -4.87
N ASN A 135 -9.77 33.67 -4.19
CA ASN A 135 -8.81 34.69 -4.60
C ASN A 135 -7.37 34.39 -4.17
N SER A 136 -7.11 33.28 -3.47
CA SER A 136 -5.74 32.83 -3.17
C SER A 136 -5.05 32.24 -4.39
N ASN A 137 -5.79 31.88 -5.45
CA ASN A 137 -5.32 31.13 -6.62
C ASN A 137 -4.58 29.82 -6.25
N HIS A 138 -4.88 29.24 -5.09
CA HIS A 138 -4.21 28.06 -4.57
C HIS A 138 -5.24 26.98 -4.21
N GLU A 139 -5.88 26.42 -5.24
CA GLU A 139 -6.92 25.39 -5.08
C GLU A 139 -6.34 24.04 -4.67
N MET A 140 -7.02 23.36 -3.75
CA MET A 140 -6.62 22.03 -3.31
C MET A 140 -6.92 20.96 -4.36
N THR A 141 -5.93 20.11 -4.64
CA THR A 141 -6.06 19.00 -5.58
C THR A 141 -7.04 17.93 -5.09
N VAL A 142 -7.59 17.14 -6.02
CA VAL A 142 -8.45 15.99 -5.66
C VAL A 142 -7.70 14.98 -4.79
N THR A 143 -6.43 14.73 -5.05
CA THR A 143 -5.58 13.82 -4.26
C THR A 143 -5.46 14.27 -2.80
N ASP A 144 -5.17 15.56 -2.57
CA ASP A 144 -5.06 16.12 -1.23
C ASP A 144 -6.41 16.09 -0.49
N LYS A 145 -7.51 16.38 -1.21
CA LYS A 145 -8.87 16.19 -0.69
C LYS A 145 -9.14 14.74 -0.30
N SER A 146 -8.72 13.76 -1.11
CA SER A 146 -8.87 12.33 -0.79
C SER A 146 -8.12 11.94 0.49
N ILE A 147 -6.91 12.46 0.71
CA ILE A 147 -6.14 12.21 1.94
C ILE A 147 -6.89 12.75 3.16
N ILE A 148 -7.37 13.99 3.12
CA ILE A 148 -8.16 14.57 4.22
C ILE A 148 -9.45 13.79 4.44
N TYR A 149 -10.20 13.48 3.38
CA TYR A 149 -11.43 12.72 3.45
C TYR A 149 -11.23 11.36 4.12
N ASN A 150 -10.25 10.60 3.66
CA ASN A 150 -9.93 9.27 4.19
C ASN A 150 -9.44 9.34 5.63
N TRP A 151 -8.59 10.31 5.97
CA TRP A 151 -8.15 10.51 7.35
C TRP A 151 -9.34 10.79 8.28
N ILE A 152 -10.25 11.70 7.91
CA ILE A 152 -11.46 11.96 8.71
C ILE A 152 -12.32 10.70 8.80
N LYS A 153 -12.57 10.03 7.66
CA LYS A 153 -13.41 8.84 7.57
C LYS A 153 -12.87 7.69 8.44
N ASN A 154 -11.55 7.59 8.56
CA ASN A 154 -10.87 6.59 9.38
C ASN A 154 -10.72 6.99 10.86
N GLY A 155 -11.48 8.00 11.31
CA GLY A 155 -11.51 8.41 12.72
C GLY A 155 -10.54 9.53 13.07
N ALA A 156 -9.95 10.20 12.07
CA ALA A 156 -9.13 11.40 12.23
C ALA A 156 -8.02 11.24 13.29
N LYS A 157 -7.35 10.09 13.34
CA LYS A 157 -6.38 9.79 14.41
C LYS A 157 -5.13 10.65 14.28
N GLU A 158 -4.55 11.04 15.41
CA GLU A 158 -3.26 11.73 15.46
C GLU A 158 -2.12 10.82 14.98
N ARG A 159 -2.16 9.55 15.42
CA ARG A 159 -1.25 8.51 14.99
C ARG A 159 -2.03 7.35 14.38
N PRO A 160 -1.58 6.85 13.22
CA PRO A 160 -2.24 5.75 12.51
C PRO A 160 -2.06 4.43 13.26
N ASP A 161 -2.99 3.51 13.03
CA ASP A 161 -2.94 2.14 13.54
C ASP A 161 -3.08 1.11 12.40
N LEU A 162 -3.26 -0.16 12.78
CA LEU A 162 -3.40 -1.27 11.84
C LEU A 162 -4.48 -1.05 10.78
N ASN A 163 -5.60 -0.43 11.12
CA ASN A 163 -6.69 -0.20 10.17
C ASN A 163 -6.32 0.85 9.12
N ASP A 164 -5.37 1.74 9.43
CA ASP A 164 -4.81 2.72 8.51
C ASP A 164 -3.66 2.13 7.68
N PHE A 165 -2.85 1.24 8.26
CA PHE A 165 -1.74 0.60 7.56
C PHE A 165 -2.21 -0.47 6.58
N ARG A 166 -3.12 -1.35 7.02
CA ARG A 166 -3.43 -2.61 6.31
C ARG A 166 -3.89 -2.38 4.88
N PRO A 167 -4.93 -1.60 4.58
CA PRO A 167 -5.46 -1.58 3.22
C PRO A 167 -4.46 -1.00 2.22
N ALA A 168 -3.70 0.04 2.62
CA ALA A 168 -2.66 0.63 1.78
C ALA A 168 -1.44 -0.30 1.60
N ALA A 169 -0.96 -0.96 2.66
CA ALA A 169 0.11 -1.95 2.58
C ALA A 169 -0.26 -3.13 1.68
N ILE A 170 -1.48 -3.64 1.82
CA ILE A 170 -2.00 -4.74 1.00
C ILE A 170 -2.12 -4.32 -0.46
N ASN A 171 -2.60 -3.11 -0.73
CA ASN A 171 -2.63 -2.58 -2.09
C ASN A 171 -1.23 -2.49 -2.70
N LEU A 172 -0.24 -1.98 -1.97
CA LEU A 172 1.15 -1.93 -2.42
C LEU A 172 1.71 -3.32 -2.77
N ILE A 173 1.37 -4.34 -1.99
CA ILE A 173 1.78 -5.73 -2.29
C ILE A 173 1.07 -6.24 -3.55
N ILE A 174 -0.24 -6.02 -3.67
CA ILE A 174 -1.03 -6.43 -4.86
C ILE A 174 -0.48 -5.75 -6.12
N SER A 175 -0.31 -4.43 -6.09
CA SER A 175 0.05 -3.62 -7.25
C SER A 175 1.55 -3.67 -7.58
N GLY A 176 2.42 -3.72 -6.57
CA GLY A 176 3.88 -3.73 -6.73
C GLY A 176 4.42 -5.09 -7.12
N CYS A 177 3.75 -6.18 -6.70
CA CYS A 177 4.24 -7.54 -6.91
C CYS A 177 3.46 -8.33 -7.96
N GLY A 178 2.28 -7.86 -8.37
CA GLY A 178 1.35 -8.52 -9.30
C GLY A 178 1.80 -8.58 -10.77
N SER A 179 3.09 -8.47 -11.06
CA SER A 179 3.59 -8.58 -12.42
C SER A 179 3.14 -9.92 -13.04
N ALA A 180 2.74 -9.88 -14.32
CA ALA A 180 2.15 -11.02 -15.01
C ALA A 180 3.03 -12.28 -14.94
N ASN A 181 4.34 -12.11 -14.82
CA ASN A 181 5.35 -13.18 -14.78
C ASN A 181 5.67 -13.72 -13.38
N CYS A 182 5.39 -13.01 -12.28
CA CYS A 182 5.84 -13.42 -10.94
C CYS A 182 4.70 -13.75 -9.98
N HIS A 183 3.71 -12.88 -9.78
CA HIS A 183 2.59 -13.12 -8.85
C HIS A 183 1.23 -12.99 -9.54
N ASN A 184 1.08 -13.69 -10.66
CA ASN A 184 -0.18 -13.74 -11.40
C ASN A 184 -0.83 -15.13 -11.29
N GLN A 185 -2.09 -15.14 -10.85
CA GLN A 185 -2.91 -16.34 -10.71
C GLN A 185 -3.07 -17.10 -12.03
N ALA A 186 -3.32 -16.39 -13.13
CA ALA A 186 -3.48 -16.98 -14.45
C ALA A 186 -2.18 -17.65 -14.90
N THR A 187 -1.02 -17.07 -14.62
CA THR A 187 0.28 -17.64 -14.96
C THR A 187 0.64 -18.85 -14.09
N ALA A 188 0.35 -18.81 -12.78
CA ALA A 188 0.56 -19.95 -11.88
C ALA A 188 -0.31 -21.15 -12.30
N THR A 189 -1.61 -20.93 -12.49
CA THR A 189 -2.56 -21.94 -12.96
C THR A 189 -2.38 -22.32 -14.44
N GLY A 190 -1.80 -21.44 -15.26
CA GLY A 190 -1.46 -21.73 -16.65
C GLY A 190 -0.23 -22.64 -16.79
N GLY A 191 0.76 -22.50 -15.91
CA GLY A 191 1.88 -23.45 -15.82
C GLY A 191 1.41 -24.87 -15.49
N TRP A 192 0.42 -24.96 -14.61
CA TRP A 192 -0.30 -26.18 -14.26
C TRP A 192 -1.14 -26.73 -15.43
N ALA A 193 -1.89 -25.86 -16.11
CA ALA A 193 -2.64 -26.22 -17.31
C ALA A 193 -1.73 -26.83 -18.38
N ARG A 194 -0.61 -26.15 -18.67
CA ARG A 194 0.41 -26.59 -19.64
C ARG A 194 1.01 -27.95 -19.29
N ALA A 195 1.14 -28.25 -18.01
CA ALA A 195 1.66 -29.52 -17.55
C ALA A 195 0.61 -30.66 -17.57
N GLY A 196 -0.62 -30.38 -18.00
CA GLY A 196 -1.70 -31.38 -18.12
C GLY A 196 -2.35 -31.72 -16.78
N PHE A 197 -2.27 -30.81 -15.81
CA PHE A 197 -2.63 -31.10 -14.42
C PHE A 197 -4.07 -30.72 -14.07
N ILE A 198 -4.74 -29.96 -14.93
CA ILE A 198 -6.14 -29.56 -14.76
C ILE A 198 -6.99 -30.48 -15.67
N PRO A 199 -7.82 -31.37 -15.12
CA PRO A 199 -8.70 -32.22 -15.92
C PRO A 199 -9.73 -31.41 -16.71
N GLY A 200 -10.09 -31.87 -17.91
CA GLY A 200 -11.17 -31.27 -18.70
C GLY A 200 -10.83 -29.95 -19.37
N LEU A 201 -9.55 -29.57 -19.44
CA LEU A 201 -9.12 -28.38 -20.19
C LEU A 201 -9.38 -28.52 -21.69
N THR A 202 -9.85 -27.43 -22.28
CA THR A 202 -9.91 -27.20 -23.73
C THR A 202 -8.88 -26.16 -24.14
N SER A 203 -8.59 -26.05 -25.45
CA SER A 203 -7.68 -25.03 -25.96
C SER A 203 -8.18 -23.60 -25.71
N ALA A 204 -9.49 -23.39 -25.53
CA ALA A 204 -10.09 -22.10 -25.23
C ALA A 204 -9.87 -21.65 -23.77
N ASP A 205 -9.52 -22.57 -22.86
CA ASP A 205 -9.32 -22.26 -21.44
C ASP A 205 -7.97 -21.60 -21.14
N THR A 206 -7.03 -21.66 -22.10
CA THR A 206 -5.68 -21.14 -21.93
C THR A 206 -5.31 -20.12 -22.99
N THR A 207 -4.55 -19.11 -22.59
CA THR A 207 -3.86 -18.16 -23.47
C THR A 207 -2.36 -18.20 -23.22
N GLN A 208 -1.60 -17.48 -24.04
CA GLN A 208 -0.17 -17.29 -23.82
C GLN A 208 0.21 -15.83 -23.96
N TYR A 209 1.25 -15.40 -23.27
CA TYR A 209 1.89 -14.11 -23.50
C TYR A 209 3.40 -14.24 -23.43
N THR A 210 4.10 -13.31 -24.08
CA THR A 210 5.57 -13.24 -24.07
C THR A 210 6.01 -12.10 -23.18
N TYR A 211 6.83 -12.41 -22.18
CA TYR A 211 7.55 -11.41 -21.39
C TYR A 211 8.95 -11.23 -21.96
N ILE A 212 9.35 -9.99 -22.22
CA ILE A 212 10.72 -9.65 -22.59
C ILE A 212 11.36 -9.00 -21.37
N ASN A 213 12.41 -9.61 -20.84
CA ASN A 213 13.14 -9.03 -19.71
C ASN A 213 13.79 -7.71 -20.15
N PRO A 214 13.47 -6.57 -19.53
CA PRO A 214 13.98 -5.27 -19.97
C PRO A 214 15.50 -5.11 -19.74
N SER A 215 16.07 -5.86 -18.79
CA SER A 215 17.49 -5.80 -18.46
C SER A 215 18.34 -6.75 -19.32
N THR A 216 17.78 -7.86 -19.81
CA THR A 216 18.54 -8.89 -20.55
C THR A 216 18.08 -9.11 -21.98
N GLY A 217 16.91 -8.58 -22.38
CA GLY A 217 16.29 -8.80 -23.68
C GLY A 217 15.71 -10.22 -23.89
N ILE A 218 15.85 -11.13 -22.92
CA ILE A 218 15.40 -12.53 -23.06
C ILE A 218 13.87 -12.59 -23.08
N ALA A 219 13.32 -13.21 -24.12
CA ALA A 219 11.90 -13.51 -24.24
C ALA A 219 11.54 -14.83 -23.52
N THR A 220 10.52 -14.81 -22.69
CA THR A 220 9.94 -15.98 -22.01
C THR A 220 8.44 -16.07 -22.31
N VAL A 221 7.99 -17.23 -22.79
CA VAL A 221 6.57 -17.48 -23.05
C VAL A 221 5.92 -18.10 -21.81
N TYR A 222 4.83 -17.48 -21.38
CA TYR A 222 4.03 -17.93 -20.24
C TYR A 222 2.67 -18.41 -20.72
N CYS A 223 2.26 -19.59 -20.24
CA CYS A 223 0.88 -20.06 -20.37
C CYS A 223 0.04 -19.42 -19.26
N GLN A 224 -1.17 -18.99 -19.62
CA GLN A 224 -2.16 -18.45 -18.70
C GLN A 224 -3.44 -19.26 -18.78
N LEU A 225 -4.05 -19.55 -17.63
CA LEU A 225 -5.42 -20.04 -17.58
C LEU A 225 -6.37 -18.83 -17.68
N SER A 226 -6.90 -18.58 -18.89
CA SER A 226 -7.74 -17.43 -19.22
C SER A 226 -9.17 -17.60 -18.73
N ASN A 227 -9.66 -18.84 -18.60
CA ASN A 227 -10.96 -19.13 -18.01
C ASN A 227 -10.98 -18.75 -16.52
N VAL A 228 -11.60 -17.61 -16.20
CA VAL A 228 -11.62 -17.02 -14.86
C VAL A 228 -12.26 -17.95 -13.82
N THR A 229 -13.37 -18.60 -14.18
CA THR A 229 -14.09 -19.51 -13.28
C THR A 229 -13.21 -20.71 -12.93
N LEU A 230 -12.67 -21.38 -13.93
CA LEU A 230 -11.78 -22.53 -13.73
C LEU A 230 -10.50 -22.12 -12.99
N ARG A 231 -9.93 -20.96 -13.31
CA ARG A 231 -8.77 -20.38 -12.62
C ARG A 231 -9.02 -20.14 -11.15
N ASN A 232 -10.17 -19.60 -10.78
CA ASN A 232 -10.52 -19.36 -9.38
C ASN A 232 -10.76 -20.67 -8.64
N GLN A 233 -11.42 -21.64 -9.28
CA GLN A 233 -11.62 -22.97 -8.71
C GLN A 233 -10.28 -23.68 -8.45
N VAL A 234 -9.39 -23.72 -9.44
CA VAL A 234 -8.09 -24.39 -9.33
C VAL A 234 -7.19 -23.72 -8.29
N TRP A 235 -7.15 -22.38 -8.28
CA TRP A 235 -6.38 -21.65 -7.28
C TRP A 235 -6.92 -21.88 -5.86
N THR A 236 -8.23 -21.82 -5.67
CA THR A 236 -8.86 -22.09 -4.37
C THR A 236 -8.55 -23.50 -3.86
N ALA A 237 -8.70 -24.51 -4.73
CA ALA A 237 -8.36 -25.89 -4.39
C ALA A 237 -6.87 -26.04 -4.01
N TYR A 238 -5.97 -25.33 -4.68
CA TYR A 238 -4.56 -25.28 -4.29
C TYR A 238 -4.38 -24.65 -2.90
N LYS A 239 -5.02 -23.51 -2.61
CA LYS A 239 -4.92 -22.86 -1.29
C LYS A 239 -5.36 -23.78 -0.17
N ASP A 240 -6.51 -24.43 -0.34
CA ASP A 240 -7.05 -25.36 0.65
C ASP A 240 -6.14 -26.57 0.85
N SER A 241 -5.54 -27.08 -0.22
CA SER A 241 -4.61 -28.20 -0.15
C SER A 241 -3.33 -27.86 0.61
N VAL A 242 -2.77 -26.66 0.43
CA VAL A 242 -1.60 -26.18 1.19
C VAL A 242 -1.95 -26.01 2.66
N LYS A 243 -3.05 -25.30 2.96
CA LYS A 243 -3.53 -25.06 4.33
C LYS A 243 -3.75 -26.38 5.06
N LYS A 244 -4.35 -27.37 4.38
CA LYS A 244 -4.57 -28.71 4.92
C LYS A 244 -3.27 -29.49 5.10
N PHE A 245 -2.39 -29.54 4.09
CA PHE A 245 -1.09 -30.21 4.18
C PHE A 245 -0.29 -29.73 5.39
N TYR A 246 -0.23 -28.41 5.63
CA TYR A 246 0.53 -27.87 6.75
C TYR A 246 -0.21 -27.83 8.09
N SER A 247 -1.50 -28.17 8.13
CA SER A 247 -2.22 -28.34 9.39
C SER A 247 -1.78 -29.61 10.14
N ASP A 248 -1.42 -30.65 9.40
CA ASP A 248 -0.74 -31.85 9.88
C ASP A 248 -0.06 -32.53 8.68
N THR A 249 1.24 -32.30 8.53
CA THR A 249 2.02 -32.81 7.40
C THR A 249 1.98 -34.33 7.30
N VAL A 250 1.92 -35.04 8.43
CA VAL A 250 1.95 -36.50 8.46
C VAL A 250 0.57 -37.05 8.10
N ALA A 251 -0.49 -36.61 8.78
CA ALA A 251 -1.84 -37.07 8.51
C ALA A 251 -2.35 -36.65 7.13
N PHE A 252 -1.89 -35.49 6.63
CA PHE A 252 -2.35 -34.90 5.38
C PHE A 252 -1.27 -34.89 4.30
N ALA A 253 -0.26 -35.77 4.40
CA ALA A 253 0.72 -35.97 3.33
C ALA A 253 0.05 -36.27 1.97
N SER A 254 -1.15 -36.85 1.97
CA SER A 254 -1.94 -37.09 0.75
C SER A 254 -2.60 -35.84 0.14
N PHE A 255 -2.77 -34.75 0.92
CA PHE A 255 -3.45 -33.50 0.56
C PHE A 255 -2.53 -32.43 -0.04
N ARG A 256 -1.34 -32.83 -0.53
CA ARG A 256 -0.36 -32.07 -1.35
C ARG A 256 -0.82 -30.68 -1.85
N PRO A 257 0.04 -29.64 -1.77
CA PRO A 257 -0.09 -28.40 -2.54
C PRO A 257 -0.39 -28.69 -4.03
N TRP A 258 -1.68 -28.72 -4.31
CA TRP A 258 -2.41 -29.39 -5.37
C TRP A 258 -2.42 -30.94 -5.45
N LYS A 259 -3.64 -31.41 -5.75
CA LYS A 259 -4.21 -32.75 -5.78
C LYS A 259 -3.98 -33.34 -7.19
N THR A 260 -3.60 -34.63 -7.26
CA THR A 260 -3.34 -35.47 -8.46
C THR A 260 -2.02 -35.28 -9.22
N PHE A 261 -0.89 -35.58 -8.56
CA PHE A 261 0.31 -36.05 -9.26
C PHE A 261 0.61 -37.50 -8.87
N ALA A 262 0.42 -38.43 -9.81
CA ALA A 262 1.23 -39.63 -9.82
C ALA A 262 2.70 -39.16 -9.85
N THR A 263 3.47 -39.57 -8.84
CA THR A 263 4.94 -39.60 -8.77
C THR A 263 5.74 -38.79 -9.82
N PRO A 264 6.77 -38.04 -9.38
CA PRO A 264 6.74 -36.80 -8.63
C PRO A 264 6.88 -35.63 -9.64
N ARG A 265 5.87 -34.77 -9.84
CA ARG A 265 5.99 -33.66 -10.82
C ARG A 265 5.25 -32.39 -10.40
N SER A 266 5.92 -31.57 -9.57
CA SER A 266 5.86 -30.12 -9.80
C SER A 266 7.23 -29.54 -9.52
N ALA A 267 8.13 -29.67 -10.49
CA ALA A 267 9.35 -28.86 -10.57
C ALA A 267 9.04 -27.38 -10.89
N LEU A 268 7.77 -27.06 -11.22
CA LEU A 268 7.35 -25.70 -11.50
C LEU A 268 7.17 -24.92 -10.20
N SER A 269 8.20 -24.13 -9.93
CA SER A 269 8.31 -23.19 -8.82
C SER A 269 7.36 -21.99 -9.02
N THR A 270 6.05 -22.20 -8.83
CA THR A 270 5.07 -21.11 -8.96
C THR A 270 5.02 -20.29 -7.67
N ARG A 271 5.25 -18.98 -7.78
CA ARG A 271 5.21 -18.01 -6.66
C ARG A 271 3.78 -17.81 -6.12
N GLY A 272 2.76 -18.10 -6.95
CA GLY A 272 1.35 -17.84 -6.65
C GLY A 272 1.01 -16.34 -6.69
N PRO A 273 -0.26 -15.97 -6.93
CA PRO A 273 -0.70 -14.58 -6.85
C PRO A 273 -0.58 -14.00 -5.46
N LEU A 274 -0.57 -12.66 -5.41
CA LEU A 274 -0.73 -11.84 -4.22
C LEU A 274 -1.94 -10.91 -4.39
N ASN A 275 -3.00 -11.38 -5.06
CA ASN A 275 -4.12 -10.56 -5.54
C ASN A 275 -5.11 -10.18 -4.43
N SER A 276 -5.04 -10.83 -3.28
CA SER A 276 -5.98 -10.65 -2.17
C SER A 276 -5.28 -10.78 -0.83
N TYR A 277 -5.92 -10.28 0.22
CA TYR A 277 -5.43 -10.46 1.59
C TYR A 277 -5.24 -11.94 1.97
N ASP A 278 -6.16 -12.82 1.57
CA ASP A 278 -6.02 -14.27 1.83
C ASP A 278 -4.80 -14.87 1.10
N ASP A 279 -4.53 -14.44 -0.13
CA ASP A 279 -3.32 -14.90 -0.85
C ASP A 279 -2.04 -14.41 -0.16
N ILE A 280 -2.04 -13.17 0.33
CA ILE A 280 -0.92 -12.57 1.05
C ILE A 280 -0.69 -13.29 2.38
N ILE A 281 -1.74 -13.51 3.18
CA ILE A 281 -1.63 -14.25 4.46
C ILE A 281 -1.21 -15.70 4.21
N MET A 282 -1.71 -16.35 3.17
CA MET A 282 -1.25 -17.69 2.79
C MET A 282 0.25 -17.69 2.49
N ASP A 283 0.77 -16.69 1.78
CA ASP A 283 2.19 -16.59 1.45
C ASP A 283 3.07 -16.13 2.62
N VAL A 284 2.51 -15.42 3.60
CA VAL A 284 3.14 -15.19 4.91
C VAL A 284 3.28 -16.51 5.67
N MET A 285 2.20 -17.27 5.78
CA MET A 285 2.14 -18.52 6.54
C MET A 285 2.97 -19.64 5.91
N TYR A 286 2.93 -19.71 4.57
CA TYR A 286 3.55 -20.75 3.78
C TYR A 286 4.28 -20.10 2.60
N PRO A 287 5.44 -19.45 2.83
CA PRO A 287 6.19 -18.82 1.75
C PRO A 287 6.48 -19.81 0.64
N LYS A 288 6.63 -19.31 -0.59
CA LYS A 288 6.97 -20.15 -1.76
C LYS A 288 8.05 -21.21 -1.48
N SER A 289 9.10 -20.85 -0.74
CA SER A 289 10.23 -21.75 -0.42
C SER A 289 9.85 -22.93 0.49
N ALA A 290 8.70 -22.89 1.16
CA ALA A 290 8.08 -24.06 1.79
C ALA A 290 7.28 -24.89 0.78
N ARG A 291 6.46 -24.21 -0.03
CA ARG A 291 5.41 -24.85 -0.86
C ARG A 291 5.93 -25.50 -2.14
N SER A 292 7.08 -25.08 -2.67
CA SER A 292 7.58 -25.58 -3.95
C SER A 292 9.10 -25.49 -4.07
N ASN A 293 9.71 -26.55 -4.61
CA ASN A 293 11.14 -26.69 -4.85
C ASN A 293 11.39 -27.47 -6.16
N SER A 294 12.62 -27.40 -6.69
CA SER A 294 13.06 -28.18 -7.86
C SER A 294 13.56 -29.59 -7.50
N SER A 295 13.73 -29.89 -6.20
CA SER A 295 14.11 -31.21 -5.69
C SER A 295 13.16 -31.69 -4.60
N VAL A 296 13.20 -33.00 -4.29
CA VAL A 296 12.45 -33.59 -3.18
C VAL A 296 12.92 -32.96 -1.86
N GLN A 297 11.97 -32.52 -1.04
CA GLN A 297 12.21 -31.86 0.25
C GLN A 297 11.56 -32.58 1.43
N TYR A 298 10.65 -33.52 1.17
CA TYR A 298 9.99 -34.32 2.18
C TYR A 298 9.66 -35.71 1.64
N THR A 299 9.84 -36.72 2.48
CA THR A 299 9.41 -38.10 2.25
C THR A 299 8.51 -38.48 3.41
N ASP A 300 7.28 -38.88 3.10
CA ASP A 300 6.33 -39.39 4.09
C ASP A 300 6.91 -40.68 4.71
N PRO A 301 7.11 -40.72 6.04
CA PRO A 301 7.75 -41.87 6.69
C PRO A 301 6.87 -43.13 6.67
N VAL A 302 5.56 -43.02 6.45
CA VAL A 302 4.61 -44.13 6.41
C VAL A 302 4.43 -44.63 4.99
N THR A 303 4.15 -43.73 4.04
CA THR A 303 3.83 -44.13 2.65
C THR A 303 5.01 -44.13 1.70
N LEU A 304 6.18 -43.65 2.14
CA LEU A 304 7.41 -43.46 1.34
C LEU A 304 7.24 -42.54 0.13
N LYS A 305 6.11 -41.82 0.06
CA LYS A 305 5.85 -40.86 -1.00
C LYS A 305 6.76 -39.65 -0.84
N THR A 306 7.26 -39.13 -1.96
CA THR A 306 8.15 -37.96 -1.99
C THR A 306 7.42 -36.70 -2.45
N TYR A 307 7.89 -35.55 -1.98
CA TYR A 307 7.26 -34.24 -2.14
C TYR A 307 8.30 -33.16 -2.45
N TYR A 308 7.96 -32.26 -3.37
CA TYR A 308 8.74 -31.05 -3.69
C TYR A 308 8.37 -29.85 -2.79
N SER A 309 7.76 -30.14 -1.65
CA SER A 309 7.42 -29.17 -0.61
C SER A 309 8.07 -29.62 0.69
N LYS A 310 8.44 -28.67 1.53
CA LYS A 310 9.03 -28.96 2.83
C LYS A 310 7.98 -29.56 3.75
N GLY A 311 8.38 -30.52 4.59
CA GLY A 311 7.49 -31.11 5.60
C GLY A 311 7.23 -30.19 6.80
N ASN A 312 8.11 -29.21 7.01
CA ASN A 312 7.93 -28.16 8.02
C ASN A 312 7.95 -26.80 7.32
N TYR A 313 6.84 -26.06 7.39
CA TYR A 313 6.69 -24.76 6.75
C TYR A 313 7.53 -23.65 7.40
N LEU A 314 8.02 -23.86 8.62
CA LEU A 314 8.93 -22.94 9.30
C LEU A 314 10.38 -23.10 8.82
N ASN A 315 10.73 -24.21 8.17
CA ASN A 315 12.08 -24.43 7.67
C ASN A 315 12.29 -23.69 6.34
N VAL A 316 12.22 -22.37 6.32
CA VAL A 316 12.32 -21.55 5.10
C VAL A 316 13.50 -20.58 5.14
N SER A 317 13.84 -20.03 3.97
CA SER A 317 14.88 -19.01 3.79
C SER A 317 14.32 -17.64 3.38
N SER A 318 12.99 -17.47 3.37
CA SER A 318 12.33 -16.23 2.94
C SER A 318 11.03 -16.01 3.70
N SER A 319 10.65 -14.74 3.91
CA SER A 319 9.38 -14.30 4.49
C SER A 319 8.79 -13.17 3.63
N MET A 320 7.57 -12.70 3.90
CA MET A 320 7.02 -11.52 3.20
C MET A 320 7.91 -10.30 3.40
N VAL A 321 8.20 -9.93 4.64
CA VAL A 321 9.01 -8.74 4.96
C VAL A 321 10.43 -8.87 4.41
N SER A 322 11.09 -10.03 4.55
CA SER A 322 12.46 -10.18 4.04
C SER A 322 12.54 -10.08 2.51
N ARG A 323 11.43 -10.22 1.78
CA ARG A 323 11.39 -10.03 0.32
C ARG A 323 11.13 -8.58 -0.10
N CYS A 324 10.58 -7.77 0.82
CA CYS A 324 10.29 -6.35 0.59
C CYS A 324 11.31 -5.43 1.26
N ASP A 325 12.09 -5.91 2.24
CA ASP A 325 13.03 -5.09 3.01
C ASP A 325 14.44 -5.70 3.00
N SER A 326 15.30 -5.16 2.15
CA SER A 326 16.71 -5.53 2.02
C SER A 326 17.58 -5.15 3.21
N THR A 327 17.07 -4.35 4.14
CA THR A 327 17.79 -3.96 5.36
C THR A 327 17.78 -5.06 6.42
N LEU A 328 16.97 -6.11 6.22
CA LEU A 328 16.80 -7.21 7.17
C LEU A 328 17.44 -8.52 6.68
N LEU A 329 18.03 -9.26 7.61
CA LEU A 329 18.37 -10.66 7.49
C LEU A 329 17.31 -11.49 8.18
N LEU A 330 16.80 -12.50 7.47
CA LEU A 330 15.89 -13.48 8.03
C LEU A 330 16.68 -14.64 8.65
N ALA A 331 16.33 -15.03 9.87
CA ALA A 331 16.65 -16.35 10.40
C ALA A 331 15.65 -17.37 9.92
N ASN A 332 16.13 -18.57 9.61
CA ASN A 332 15.25 -19.72 9.39
C ASN A 332 14.34 -19.89 10.63
N PRO A 333 13.01 -19.74 10.51
CA PRO A 333 12.12 -19.76 11.67
C PRO A 333 12.16 -21.07 12.47
N PHE A 334 12.59 -22.17 11.86
CA PHE A 334 12.76 -23.46 12.53
C PHE A 334 14.11 -23.58 13.25
N THR A 335 15.23 -23.25 12.58
CA THR A 335 16.57 -23.48 13.13
C THR A 335 17.16 -22.28 13.88
N GLY A 336 16.59 -21.08 13.73
CA GLY A 336 17.13 -19.85 14.30
C GLY A 336 18.41 -19.33 13.62
N VAL A 337 18.89 -20.00 12.58
CA VAL A 337 20.12 -19.62 11.87
C VAL A 337 19.83 -18.46 10.92
N TYR A 338 20.48 -17.33 11.15
CA TYR A 338 20.43 -16.16 10.29
C TYR A 338 21.11 -16.39 8.95
N ALA A 339 20.47 -15.93 7.88
CA ALA A 339 21.14 -15.79 6.60
C ALA A 339 22.34 -14.84 6.72
N THR A 340 23.41 -15.14 5.98
CA THR A 340 24.61 -14.29 5.89
C THR A 340 24.43 -13.10 4.95
N THR A 341 23.51 -13.22 4.02
CA THR A 341 23.13 -12.18 3.05
C THR A 341 21.61 -12.04 3.02
N HIS A 342 21.13 -10.91 2.50
CA HIS A 342 19.70 -10.72 2.25
C HIS A 342 19.18 -11.81 1.30
N GLN A 343 18.00 -12.34 1.61
CA GLN A 343 17.40 -13.47 0.90
C GLN A 343 16.00 -13.09 0.43
N GLY A 344 15.83 -13.15 -0.90
CA GLY A 344 14.55 -12.96 -1.54
C GLY A 344 14.35 -11.54 -2.01
N ASP A 345 14.00 -11.43 -3.29
CA ASP A 345 13.63 -10.17 -3.90
C ASP A 345 12.31 -10.37 -4.67
N MET A 346 11.49 -9.34 -4.61
CA MET A 346 10.30 -9.20 -5.43
C MET A 346 10.72 -8.54 -6.76
N ALA A 347 11.32 -9.31 -7.66
CA ALA A 347 11.66 -8.91 -9.04
C ALA A 347 12.63 -7.70 -9.28
N TYR A 348 12.82 -6.74 -8.35
CA TYR A 348 13.58 -5.49 -8.57
C TYR A 348 14.18 -4.85 -7.30
N GLY A 349 15.00 -5.56 -6.54
CA GLY A 349 15.70 -5.10 -5.33
C GLY A 349 14.81 -4.32 -4.35
N ASP A 350 14.06 -5.03 -3.51
CA ASP A 350 12.97 -4.55 -2.62
C ASP A 350 11.59 -4.48 -3.27
N GLY A 351 11.36 -5.17 -4.40
CA GLY A 351 10.04 -5.07 -5.04
C GLY A 351 9.88 -3.92 -6.02
N GLY A 352 10.92 -3.13 -6.24
CA GLY A 352 10.75 -1.79 -6.83
C GLY A 352 9.98 -0.83 -5.91
N LEU A 353 9.85 -1.18 -4.62
CA LEU A 353 9.19 -0.36 -3.61
C LEU A 353 10.13 0.74 -3.11
N LYS A 354 9.56 1.90 -2.81
CA LYS A 354 10.25 2.99 -2.12
C LYS A 354 10.38 2.70 -0.63
N SER A 355 11.37 3.27 0.04
CA SER A 355 11.60 3.03 1.49
C SER A 355 10.38 3.31 2.37
N ASN A 356 9.58 4.32 2.05
CA ASN A 356 8.33 4.63 2.77
C ASN A 356 7.23 3.57 2.55
N GLU A 357 7.18 2.96 1.37
CA GLU A 357 6.26 1.86 1.04
C GLU A 357 6.67 0.57 1.78
N VAL A 358 7.99 0.29 1.84
CA VAL A 358 8.54 -0.79 2.66
C VAL A 358 8.20 -0.60 4.14
N ALA A 359 8.39 0.61 4.67
CA ALA A 359 8.03 0.94 6.06
C ALA A 359 6.54 0.73 6.34
N LEU A 360 5.66 1.07 5.39
CA LEU A 360 4.21 0.87 5.51
C LEU A 360 3.84 -0.62 5.55
N ILE A 361 4.46 -1.45 4.70
CA ILE A 361 4.31 -2.90 4.73
C ILE A 361 4.79 -3.48 6.06
N LYS A 362 5.93 -3.00 6.60
CA LYS A 362 6.43 -3.44 7.91
C LYS A 362 5.46 -3.09 9.03
N ALA A 363 4.94 -1.85 9.07
CA ALA A 363 3.98 -1.44 10.09
C ALA A 363 2.73 -2.31 10.08
N TRP A 364 2.16 -2.58 8.91
CA TRP A 364 1.08 -3.55 8.76
C TRP A 364 1.50 -4.94 9.27
N TYR A 365 2.60 -5.48 8.75
CA TYR A 365 3.02 -6.86 9.01
C TYR A 365 3.19 -7.14 10.50
N PHE A 366 3.88 -6.25 11.24
CA PHE A 366 4.11 -6.44 12.67
C PHE A 366 2.87 -6.14 13.52
N ALA A 367 1.98 -5.24 13.08
CA ALA A 367 0.75 -4.92 13.81
C ALA A 367 -0.39 -5.92 13.58
N ASP A 368 -0.43 -6.64 12.44
CA ASP A 368 -1.59 -7.44 12.05
C ASP A 368 -1.68 -8.76 12.85
N PRO A 369 -2.75 -9.01 13.64
CA PRO A 369 -2.89 -10.25 14.41
C PRO A 369 -3.04 -11.50 13.55
N ASN A 370 -3.41 -11.37 12.27
CA ASN A 370 -3.49 -12.50 11.34
C ASN A 370 -2.10 -12.96 10.85
N VAL A 371 -1.05 -12.19 11.11
CA VAL A 371 0.34 -12.63 10.97
C VAL A 371 0.77 -13.23 12.31
N PRO A 372 1.02 -14.56 12.41
CA PRO A 372 1.35 -15.16 13.70
C PRO A 372 2.69 -14.70 14.25
N ALA A 373 2.82 -14.76 15.59
CA ALA A 373 4.03 -14.33 16.29
C ALA A 373 5.29 -15.05 15.79
N VAL A 374 5.23 -16.34 15.41
CA VAL A 374 6.38 -17.06 14.84
C VAL A 374 6.92 -16.41 13.57
N TRP A 375 6.06 -15.79 12.76
CA TRP A 375 6.41 -15.09 11.54
C TRP A 375 6.82 -13.62 11.77
N LYS A 376 6.71 -13.11 13.00
CA LYS A 376 7.19 -11.78 13.40
C LYS A 376 8.48 -11.86 14.21
N TYR A 377 8.48 -12.75 15.19
CA TYR A 377 9.42 -12.78 16.30
C TYR A 377 10.02 -14.17 16.53
N GLY A 378 9.72 -15.15 15.67
CA GLY A 378 10.22 -16.52 15.83
C GLY A 378 9.58 -17.28 16.98
N ASN A 379 10.03 -18.52 17.15
CA ASN A 379 9.64 -19.34 18.29
C ASN A 379 10.18 -18.75 19.59
N ALA A 380 9.34 -18.72 20.63
CA ALA A 380 9.69 -18.20 21.96
C ALA A 380 10.31 -16.79 21.95
N ASN A 381 9.91 -15.92 21.01
CA ASN A 381 10.42 -14.56 20.87
C ASN A 381 11.96 -14.48 20.64
N ALA A 382 12.54 -15.51 20.01
CA ALA A 382 13.98 -15.52 19.70
C ALA A 382 14.39 -14.40 18.72
N GLY A 383 13.42 -13.89 17.96
CA GLY A 383 13.58 -12.97 16.85
C GLY A 383 13.97 -13.71 15.57
N ILE A 384 13.34 -13.36 14.45
CA ILE A 384 13.69 -13.90 13.12
C ILE A 384 14.15 -12.85 12.15
N PHE A 385 14.03 -11.56 12.49
CA PHE A 385 14.56 -10.47 11.68
C PHE A 385 15.70 -9.80 12.41
N LYS A 386 16.80 -9.56 11.68
CA LYS A 386 17.99 -8.86 12.17
C LYS A 386 18.36 -7.75 11.21
N TYR A 387 18.46 -6.53 11.69
CA TYR A 387 18.95 -5.41 10.89
C TYR A 387 20.39 -5.65 10.47
N ARG A 388 20.68 -5.46 9.19
CA ARG A 388 22.01 -5.63 8.60
C ARG A 388 22.99 -4.59 9.13
N LYS A 389 22.50 -3.37 9.32
CA LYS A 389 23.31 -2.21 9.71
C LYS A 389 23.79 -2.30 11.15
N THR A 390 22.88 -2.56 12.09
CA THR A 390 23.17 -2.55 13.54
C THR A 390 23.34 -3.94 14.13
N GLY A 391 22.89 -4.99 13.44
CA GLY A 391 22.77 -6.33 13.99
C GLY A 391 21.61 -6.48 14.99
N ARG A 392 20.78 -5.45 15.18
CA ARG A 392 19.65 -5.49 16.12
C ARG A 392 18.64 -6.53 15.67
N ILE A 393 18.22 -7.38 16.60
CA ILE A 393 17.20 -8.41 16.39
C ILE A 393 15.83 -7.85 16.80
N ILE A 394 14.83 -8.02 15.93
CA ILE A 394 13.43 -7.65 16.21
C ILE A 394 12.78 -8.73 17.08
N LYS A 395 12.23 -8.30 18.22
CA LYS A 395 11.50 -9.10 19.20
C LYS A 395 10.23 -8.35 19.62
N GLN A 396 9.30 -9.06 20.26
CA GLN A 396 8.08 -8.50 20.86
C GLN A 396 8.41 -7.55 22.00
#